data_AF-A0A7S1H345-F1
#
_entry.id   AF-A0A7S1H345-F1
#
_cell.length_a   1.000
_cell.length_b   1.000
_cell.length_c   1.000
_cell.angle_alpha   90.00
_cell.angle_beta   90.00
_cell.angle_gamma   90.00
#
_symmetry.space_group_name_H-M   'P 1'
#
loop_
_entity.id
_entity.type
_entity.pdbx_description
1 polymer ?
#
loop_
_entity_poly.entity_id
_entity_poly.type
_entity_poly.pdbx_seq_one_letter_code
_entity_poly.pdbx_strand_id
1 'polypeptide(L)'
;GSFCRGLLMVHEGRYEEAKNVLDACRGFLHTEVSALVGESFERAYKAVVKAQQVAELEEVIMFKKSFDDPIEGHRKREHLRAMWSERLSGIECDIEVWQGVLAVHSLVVTPQDNTAAWLKFASHCRKQKRFNLSEKALRTQLRGCTNIHEMTTQVEPNVALAWFKHLWTVGEKEQALAGMQSFARAGCGNNQAKARCHLRLGEWVW
;
A
#
# COMPACT_ATOMS: atom_id res chain seq x y z
N GLY A 1 12.47 -18.78 -3.94
CA GLY A 1 11.90 -18.62 -5.29
C GLY A 1 12.71 -17.61 -6.07
N SER A 2 12.70 -17.69 -7.41
CA SER A 2 13.39 -16.77 -8.33
C SER A 2 13.03 -15.30 -8.08
N PHE A 3 11.76 -15.00 -7.80
CA PHE A 3 11.30 -13.65 -7.46
C PHE A 3 11.97 -13.05 -6.22
N CYS A 4 11.99 -13.76 -5.08
CA CYS A 4 12.64 -13.27 -3.86
C CYS A 4 14.15 -13.03 -4.06
N ARG A 5 14.80 -13.85 -4.90
CA ARG A 5 16.20 -13.65 -5.27
C ARG A 5 16.38 -12.35 -6.08
N GLY A 6 15.52 -12.12 -7.07
CA GLY A 6 15.50 -10.86 -7.82
C GLY A 6 15.27 -9.66 -6.89
N LEU A 7 14.31 -9.76 -5.96
CA LEU A 7 14.01 -8.71 -4.98
C LEU A 7 15.23 -8.35 -4.12
N LEU A 8 15.93 -9.35 -3.60
CA LEU A 8 17.17 -9.15 -2.83
C LEU A 8 18.26 -8.48 -3.68
N MET A 9 18.44 -8.91 -4.93
CA MET A 9 19.42 -8.30 -5.84
C MET A 9 19.10 -6.83 -6.14
N VAL A 10 17.82 -6.47 -6.32
CA VAL A 10 17.40 -5.07 -6.49
C VAL A 10 17.64 -4.26 -5.22
N HIS A 11 17.42 -4.86 -4.05
CA HIS A 11 17.72 -4.23 -2.77
C HIS A 11 19.23 -3.99 -2.59
N GLU A 12 20.07 -4.94 -2.99
CA GLU A 12 21.55 -4.86 -2.97
C GLU A 12 22.13 -3.94 -4.06
N GLY A 13 21.32 -3.44 -5.00
CA GLY A 13 21.78 -2.60 -6.11
C GLY A 13 22.38 -3.37 -7.30
N ARG A 14 22.30 -4.70 -7.30
CA ARG A 14 22.81 -5.58 -8.37
C ARG A 14 21.81 -5.70 -9.52
N TYR A 15 21.57 -4.58 -10.20
CA TYR A 15 20.45 -4.46 -11.15
C TYR A 15 20.55 -5.35 -12.38
N GLU A 16 21.74 -5.54 -12.95
CA GLU A 16 21.88 -6.37 -14.17
C GLU A 16 21.69 -7.86 -13.86
N GLU A 17 22.18 -8.34 -12.70
CA GLU A 17 21.90 -9.71 -12.24
C GLU A 17 20.42 -9.91 -11.91
N ALA A 18 19.79 -8.91 -11.28
CA ALA A 18 18.37 -8.94 -11.00
C ALA A 18 17.56 -9.10 -12.29
N LYS A 19 17.86 -8.32 -13.34
CA LYS A 19 17.18 -8.44 -14.64
C LYS A 19 17.28 -9.85 -15.22
N ASN A 20 18.47 -10.45 -15.24
CA ASN A 20 18.64 -11.81 -15.75
C ASN A 20 17.75 -12.83 -15.02
N VAL A 21 17.63 -12.70 -13.69
CA VAL A 21 16.77 -13.56 -12.88
C VAL A 21 15.28 -13.27 -13.14
N LEU A 22 14.91 -12.01 -13.33
CA LEU A 22 13.52 -11.60 -13.61
C LEU A 22 13.08 -12.00 -15.02
N ASP A 23 13.95 -11.92 -16.01
CA ASP A 23 13.69 -12.39 -17.37
C ASP A 23 13.48 -13.90 -17.42
N ALA A 24 14.30 -14.68 -16.70
CA ALA A 24 14.06 -16.11 -16.55
C ALA A 24 12.72 -16.38 -15.85
N CYS A 25 12.39 -15.62 -14.80
CA CYS A 25 11.11 -15.73 -14.10
C CYS A 25 9.92 -15.41 -15.02
N ARG A 26 10.03 -14.39 -15.86
CA ARG A 26 9.03 -14.02 -16.88
C ARG A 26 8.85 -15.15 -17.88
N GLY A 27 9.92 -15.78 -18.34
CA GLY A 27 9.85 -16.94 -19.25
C GLY A 27 8.98 -18.06 -18.68
N PHE A 28 9.22 -18.45 -17.42
CA PHE A 28 8.40 -19.46 -16.75
C PHE A 28 6.93 -19.03 -16.59
N LEU A 29 6.70 -17.80 -16.16
CA LEU A 29 5.34 -17.26 -15.98
C LEU A 29 4.60 -17.16 -17.31
N HIS A 30 5.28 -16.86 -18.42
CA HIS A 30 4.66 -16.81 -19.74
C HIS A 30 4.13 -18.19 -20.16
N THR A 31 4.89 -19.26 -19.93
CA THR A 31 4.44 -20.63 -20.19
C THR A 31 3.27 -21.02 -19.29
N GLU A 32 3.35 -20.68 -17.99
CA GLU A 32 2.30 -20.97 -17.00
C GLU A 32 0.98 -20.24 -17.35
N VAL A 33 1.05 -18.94 -17.64
CA VAL A 33 -0.12 -18.13 -18.03
C VAL A 33 -0.70 -18.65 -19.34
N SER A 34 0.12 -18.93 -20.36
CA SER A 34 -0.36 -19.43 -21.66
C SER A 34 -1.09 -20.76 -21.54
N ALA A 35 -0.65 -21.64 -20.65
CA ALA A 35 -1.30 -22.92 -20.38
C ALA A 35 -2.66 -22.75 -19.67
N LEU A 36 -2.75 -21.84 -18.70
CA LEU A 36 -3.93 -21.69 -17.83
C LEU A 36 -5.00 -20.75 -18.40
N VAL A 37 -4.62 -19.74 -19.16
CA VAL A 37 -5.55 -18.70 -19.65
C VAL A 37 -6.58 -19.26 -20.63
N GLY A 38 -6.23 -20.31 -21.38
CA GLY A 38 -7.14 -21.00 -22.29
C GLY A 38 -8.23 -21.80 -21.56
N GLU A 39 -8.03 -22.10 -20.27
CA GLU A 39 -8.99 -22.85 -19.45
C GLU A 39 -9.92 -21.90 -18.69
N SER A 40 -9.34 -20.98 -17.91
CA SER A 40 -10.09 -19.88 -17.29
C SER A 40 -9.17 -18.78 -16.76
N PHE A 41 -9.68 -17.55 -16.72
CA PHE A 41 -8.95 -16.43 -16.11
C PHE A 41 -8.69 -16.65 -14.61
N GLU A 42 -9.66 -17.20 -13.88
CA GLU A 42 -9.54 -17.47 -12.44
C GLU A 42 -8.33 -18.36 -12.11
N ARG A 43 -8.07 -19.38 -12.94
CA ARG A 43 -6.91 -20.27 -12.78
C ARG A 43 -5.60 -19.57 -13.13
N ALA A 44 -5.61 -18.71 -14.14
CA ALA A 44 -4.44 -17.93 -14.54
C ALA A 44 -4.15 -16.74 -13.60
N TYR A 45 -5.14 -16.29 -12.79
CA TYR A 45 -5.06 -15.04 -12.04
C TYR A 45 -3.81 -14.93 -11.16
N LYS A 46 -3.50 -15.99 -10.40
CA LYS A 46 -2.31 -16.01 -9.54
C LYS A 46 -1.00 -15.88 -10.34
N ALA A 47 -0.93 -16.48 -11.54
CA ALA A 47 0.24 -16.38 -12.41
C ALA A 47 0.33 -14.98 -13.04
N VAL A 48 -0.80 -14.39 -13.45
CA VAL A 48 -0.88 -13.00 -13.96
C VAL A 48 -0.42 -12.00 -12.90
N VAL A 49 -0.89 -12.16 -11.65
CA VAL A 49 -0.48 -11.31 -10.52
C VAL A 49 1.03 -11.43 -10.26
N LYS A 50 1.60 -12.65 -10.29
CA LYS A 50 3.05 -12.82 -10.17
C LYS A 50 3.81 -12.16 -11.33
N ALA A 51 3.28 -12.24 -12.56
CA ALA A 51 3.87 -11.56 -13.71
C ALA A 51 3.84 -10.04 -13.54
N GLN A 52 2.76 -9.49 -12.98
CA GLN A 52 2.69 -8.08 -12.60
C GLN A 52 3.74 -7.73 -11.54
N GLN A 53 3.92 -8.54 -10.49
CA GLN A 53 4.95 -8.30 -9.47
C GLN A 53 6.37 -8.30 -10.06
N VAL A 54 6.65 -9.18 -11.02
CA VAL A 54 7.93 -9.19 -11.76
C VAL A 54 8.09 -7.90 -12.55
N ALA A 55 7.06 -7.47 -13.28
CA ALA A 55 7.09 -6.22 -14.05
C ALA A 55 7.26 -4.99 -13.14
N GLU A 56 6.56 -4.92 -12.02
CA GLU A 56 6.70 -3.84 -11.04
C GLU A 56 8.11 -3.78 -10.45
N LEU A 57 8.75 -4.93 -10.20
CA LEU A 57 10.11 -4.96 -9.69
C LEU A 57 11.14 -4.46 -10.72
N GLU A 58 10.92 -4.70 -12.01
CA GLU A 58 11.74 -4.08 -13.07
C GLU A 58 11.49 -2.58 -13.20
N GLU A 59 10.24 -2.14 -13.03
CA GLU A 59 9.88 -0.73 -12.97
C GLU A 59 10.53 -0.04 -11.77
N VAL A 60 10.71 -0.73 -10.64
CA VAL A 60 11.52 -0.23 -9.51
C VAL A 60 12.97 -0.01 -9.92
N ILE A 61 13.57 -0.92 -10.69
CA ILE A 61 14.94 -0.72 -11.23
C ILE A 61 14.96 0.53 -12.13
N MET A 62 13.96 0.69 -13.01
CA MET A 62 13.83 1.87 -13.86
C MET A 62 13.63 3.17 -13.06
N PHE A 63 12.87 3.11 -11.97
CA PHE A 63 12.64 4.22 -11.06
C PHE A 63 13.94 4.64 -10.37
N LYS A 64 14.74 3.68 -9.89
CA LYS A 64 16.04 3.95 -9.26
C LYS A 64 17.04 4.57 -10.25
N LYS A 65 17.09 4.07 -11.48
CA LYS A 65 17.96 4.62 -12.54
C LYS A 65 17.50 6.00 -13.04
N SER A 66 16.24 6.38 -12.84
CA SER A 66 15.76 7.68 -13.31
C SER A 66 16.25 8.86 -12.48
N PHE A 67 16.93 8.63 -11.35
CA PHE A 67 17.57 9.70 -10.60
C PHE A 67 18.83 10.27 -11.28
N ASP A 68 19.36 9.57 -12.29
CA ASP A 68 20.52 10.01 -13.07
C ASP A 68 20.20 11.22 -13.98
N ASP A 69 18.93 11.39 -14.39
CA ASP A 69 18.43 12.55 -15.15
C ASP A 69 17.39 13.33 -14.33
N PRO A 70 17.68 14.57 -13.89
CA PRO A 70 16.74 15.34 -13.06
C PRO A 70 15.42 15.69 -13.75
N ILE A 71 15.43 16.00 -15.06
CA ILE A 71 14.28 16.57 -15.76
C ILE A 71 13.39 15.46 -16.32
N GLU A 72 13.96 14.55 -17.12
CA GLU A 72 13.19 13.42 -17.67
C GLU A 72 12.85 12.41 -16.57
N GLY A 73 13.75 12.24 -15.60
CA GLY A 73 13.57 11.30 -14.51
C GLY A 73 12.39 11.64 -13.61
N HIS A 74 12.13 12.93 -13.35
CA HIS A 74 10.96 13.33 -12.55
C HIS A 74 9.66 12.91 -13.22
N ARG A 75 9.49 13.21 -14.51
CA ARG A 75 8.29 12.82 -15.28
C ARG A 75 8.12 11.31 -15.31
N LYS A 76 9.22 10.55 -15.44
CA LYS A 76 9.19 9.08 -15.39
C LYS A 76 8.74 8.54 -14.04
N ARG A 77 9.22 9.11 -12.92
CA ARG A 77 8.81 8.70 -11.56
C ARG A 77 7.33 8.98 -11.29
N GLU A 78 6.84 10.15 -11.69
CA GLU A 78 5.42 10.51 -11.59
C GLU A 78 4.54 9.54 -12.39
N HIS A 79 4.94 9.23 -13.62
CA HIS A 79 4.22 8.29 -14.48
C HIS A 79 4.17 6.88 -13.88
N LEU A 80 5.31 6.37 -13.37
CA LEU A 80 5.36 5.06 -12.71
C LEU A 80 4.45 5.01 -11.47
N ARG A 81 4.46 6.06 -10.63
CA ARG A 81 3.56 6.13 -9.46
C ARG A 81 2.08 6.12 -9.86
N ALA A 82 1.72 6.86 -10.91
CA ALA A 82 0.35 6.88 -11.42
C ALA A 82 -0.07 5.48 -11.92
N MET A 83 0.77 4.83 -12.73
CA MET A 83 0.51 3.46 -13.20
C MET A 83 0.38 2.46 -12.05
N TRP A 84 1.28 2.50 -11.06
CA TRP A 84 1.21 1.63 -9.89
C TRP A 84 -0.08 1.82 -9.10
N SER A 85 -0.54 3.06 -8.94
CA SER A 85 -1.81 3.38 -8.27
C SER A 85 -3.00 2.80 -9.05
N GLU A 86 -3.01 2.97 -10.36
CA GLU A 86 -4.06 2.45 -11.24
C GLU A 86 -4.12 0.92 -11.21
N ARG A 87 -2.99 0.24 -11.39
CA ARG A 87 -2.92 -1.23 -11.34
C ARG A 87 -3.37 -1.76 -9.98
N LEU A 88 -2.86 -1.19 -8.88
CA LEU A 88 -3.26 -1.59 -7.53
C LEU A 88 -4.75 -1.36 -7.27
N SER A 89 -5.38 -0.41 -7.95
CA SER A 89 -6.81 -0.16 -7.80
C SER A 89 -7.68 -1.32 -8.31
N GLY A 90 -7.21 -2.04 -9.34
CA GLY A 90 -7.88 -3.16 -9.99
C GLY A 90 -7.50 -4.55 -9.46
N ILE A 91 -6.53 -4.64 -8.53
CA ILE A 91 -6.20 -5.90 -7.87
C ILE A 91 -7.35 -6.33 -6.95
N GLU A 92 -7.69 -7.62 -6.97
CA GLU A 92 -8.67 -8.19 -6.06
C GLU A 92 -8.29 -7.94 -4.60
N CYS A 93 -9.26 -8.09 -3.71
CA CYS A 93 -9.07 -7.87 -2.28
C CYS A 93 -8.28 -9.01 -1.61
N ASP A 94 -7.20 -9.51 -2.22
CA ASP A 94 -6.35 -10.54 -1.66
C ASP A 94 -5.20 -9.91 -0.85
N ILE A 95 -5.09 -10.28 0.42
CA ILE A 95 -4.11 -9.68 1.34
C ILE A 95 -2.67 -10.02 0.95
N GLU A 96 -2.39 -11.26 0.52
CA GLU A 96 -1.04 -11.69 0.17
C GLU A 96 -0.56 -10.97 -1.09
N VAL A 97 -1.46 -10.81 -2.07
CA VAL A 97 -1.17 -10.05 -3.29
C VAL A 97 -0.84 -8.59 -2.98
N TRP A 98 -1.69 -7.94 -2.19
CA TRP A 98 -1.49 -6.55 -1.79
C TRP A 98 -0.19 -6.37 -1.00
N GLN A 99 0.15 -7.28 -0.09
CA GLN A 99 1.42 -7.24 0.65
C GLN A 99 2.62 -7.35 -0.28
N GLY A 100 2.59 -8.26 -1.26
CA GLY A 100 3.67 -8.43 -2.22
C GLY A 100 3.90 -7.17 -3.05
N VAL A 101 2.84 -6.59 -3.61
CA VAL A 101 2.90 -5.36 -4.41
C VAL A 101 3.40 -4.17 -3.58
N LEU A 102 2.86 -3.96 -2.39
CA LEU A 102 3.32 -2.88 -1.50
C LEU A 102 4.77 -3.05 -1.06
N ALA A 103 5.24 -4.28 -0.85
CA ALA A 103 6.64 -4.56 -0.53
C ALA A 103 7.59 -4.16 -1.67
N VAL A 104 7.21 -4.43 -2.93
CA VAL A 104 7.97 -3.99 -4.11
C VAL A 104 8.02 -2.47 -4.19
N HIS A 105 6.87 -1.78 -4.09
CA HIS A 105 6.83 -0.32 -4.14
C HIS A 105 7.63 0.35 -3.00
N SER A 106 7.68 -0.29 -1.83
CA SER A 106 8.39 0.21 -0.65
C SER A 106 9.92 0.28 -0.83
N LEU A 107 10.47 -0.30 -1.90
CA LEU A 107 11.89 -0.17 -2.25
C LEU A 107 12.28 1.23 -2.74
N VAL A 108 11.30 2.03 -3.16
CA VAL A 108 11.52 3.34 -3.81
C VAL A 108 10.55 4.43 -3.37
N VAL A 109 9.39 4.06 -2.83
CA VAL A 109 8.39 5.01 -2.32
C VAL A 109 8.14 4.70 -0.86
N THR A 110 8.32 5.68 0.02
CA THR A 110 8.04 5.46 1.45
C THR A 110 6.54 5.19 1.63
N PRO A 111 6.15 4.42 2.67
CA PRO A 111 4.73 4.19 2.92
C PRO A 111 3.92 5.48 3.02
N GLN A 112 4.52 6.55 3.54
CA GLN A 112 3.86 7.84 3.77
C GLN A 112 3.76 8.69 2.49
N ASP A 113 4.58 8.41 1.48
CA ASP A 113 4.40 8.98 0.13
C ASP A 113 3.34 8.20 -0.67
N ASN A 114 2.86 7.06 -0.15
CA ASN A 114 1.81 6.23 -0.74
C ASN A 114 0.63 5.98 0.22
N THR A 115 0.25 7.00 0.99
CA THR A 115 -0.77 6.90 2.04
C THR A 115 -2.08 6.28 1.54
N ALA A 116 -2.55 6.67 0.36
CA ALA A 116 -3.81 6.18 -0.20
C ALA A 116 -3.84 4.65 -0.36
N ALA A 117 -2.77 4.06 -0.89
CA ALA A 117 -2.66 2.61 -1.07
C ALA A 117 -2.62 1.89 0.29
N TRP A 118 -1.82 2.39 1.23
CA TRP A 118 -1.71 1.80 2.57
C TRP A 118 -3.01 1.90 3.38
N LEU A 119 -3.76 3.01 3.26
CA LEU A 119 -5.07 3.14 3.87
C LEU A 119 -6.10 2.20 3.23
N LYS A 120 -6.03 2.01 1.91
CA LYS A 120 -6.86 1.01 1.22
C LYS A 120 -6.51 -0.38 1.74
N PHE A 121 -5.24 -0.76 1.79
CA PHE A 121 -4.77 -2.04 2.34
C PHE A 121 -5.22 -2.29 3.80
N ALA A 122 -5.03 -1.31 4.69
CA ALA A 122 -5.49 -1.40 6.07
C ALA A 122 -7.00 -1.61 6.16
N SER A 123 -7.77 -0.92 5.30
CA SER A 123 -9.22 -1.10 5.20
C SER A 123 -9.60 -2.52 4.76
N HIS A 124 -8.87 -3.12 3.81
CA HIS A 124 -9.09 -4.50 3.37
C HIS A 124 -8.80 -5.50 4.49
N CYS A 125 -7.66 -5.35 5.17
CA CYS A 125 -7.28 -6.18 6.32
C CYS A 125 -8.35 -6.11 7.42
N ARG A 126 -8.84 -4.91 7.75
CA ARG A 126 -9.89 -4.70 8.75
C ARG A 126 -11.21 -5.38 8.35
N LYS A 127 -11.65 -5.24 7.10
CA LYS A 127 -12.89 -5.88 6.59
C LYS A 127 -12.82 -7.41 6.66
N GLN A 128 -11.64 -7.98 6.45
CA GLN A 128 -11.39 -9.42 6.55
C GLN A 128 -11.01 -9.89 7.97
N LYS A 129 -11.19 -9.03 8.98
CA LYS A 129 -10.87 -9.33 10.39
C LYS A 129 -9.39 -9.68 10.65
N ARG A 130 -8.48 -9.32 9.74
CA ARG A 130 -7.03 -9.41 9.94
C ARG A 130 -6.53 -8.16 10.67
N PHE A 131 -6.99 -7.98 11.91
CA PHE A 131 -6.75 -6.76 12.68
C PHE A 131 -5.27 -6.45 12.88
N ASN A 132 -4.45 -7.44 13.22
CA ASN A 132 -2.99 -7.26 13.39
C ASN A 132 -2.31 -6.66 12.15
N LEU A 133 -2.75 -7.03 10.94
CA LEU A 133 -2.19 -6.49 9.69
C LEU A 133 -2.69 -5.07 9.43
N SER A 134 -3.97 -4.80 9.69
CA SER A 134 -4.52 -3.45 9.63
C SER A 134 -3.80 -2.52 10.60
N GLU A 135 -3.53 -2.98 11.82
CA GLU A 135 -2.85 -2.22 12.84
C GLU A 135 -1.42 -1.89 12.42
N LYS A 136 -0.64 -2.90 11.99
CA LYS A 136 0.72 -2.71 11.48
C LYS A 136 0.76 -1.70 10.33
N ALA A 137 -0.13 -1.83 9.35
CA ALA A 137 -0.20 -0.90 8.22
C ALA A 137 -0.48 0.54 8.67
N LEU A 138 -1.41 0.74 9.61
CA LEU A 138 -1.73 2.07 10.13
C LEU A 138 -0.61 2.65 11.01
N ARG A 139 0.06 1.83 11.83
CA ARG A 139 1.21 2.26 12.63
C ARG A 139 2.37 2.74 11.76
N THR A 140 2.62 2.07 10.64
CA THR A 140 3.61 2.54 9.65
C THR A 140 3.25 3.94 9.13
N GLN A 141 1.96 4.21 8.88
CA GLN A 141 1.49 5.53 8.43
C GLN A 141 1.55 6.61 9.52
N LEU A 142 1.35 6.22 10.79
CA LEU A 142 1.37 7.13 11.94
C LEU A 142 2.78 7.63 12.31
N ARG A 143 3.85 7.11 11.70
CA ARG A 143 5.26 7.52 11.98
C ARG A 143 5.64 7.45 13.47
N GLY A 144 4.98 6.60 14.24
CA GLY A 144 5.20 6.48 15.69
C GLY A 144 4.48 7.53 16.54
N CYS A 145 3.68 8.42 15.95
CA CYS A 145 2.83 9.35 16.71
C CYS A 145 1.84 8.58 17.58
N THR A 146 1.85 8.84 18.88
CA THR A 146 0.98 8.14 19.85
C THR A 146 -0.05 9.05 20.50
N ASN A 147 0.17 10.37 20.50
CA ASN A 147 -0.75 11.33 21.11
C ASN A 147 -1.55 12.11 20.05
N ILE A 148 -2.70 12.63 20.47
CA ILE A 148 -3.65 13.31 19.59
C ILE A 148 -3.06 14.59 19.00
N HIS A 149 -2.25 15.32 19.75
CA HIS A 149 -1.64 16.55 19.29
C HIS A 149 -0.72 16.30 18.09
N GLU A 150 0.18 15.32 18.20
CA GLU A 150 1.04 14.87 17.10
C GLU A 150 0.24 14.38 15.90
N MET A 151 -0.82 13.59 16.13
CA MET A 151 -1.71 13.13 15.06
C MET A 151 -2.43 14.27 14.33
N THR A 152 -2.69 15.39 15.00
CA THR A 152 -3.28 16.58 14.39
C THR A 152 -2.27 17.41 13.61
N THR A 153 -1.03 17.50 14.08
CA THR A 153 -0.02 18.39 13.49
C THR A 153 0.89 17.71 12.46
N GLN A 154 1.14 16.41 12.59
CA GLN A 154 2.19 15.69 11.84
C GLN A 154 1.66 14.60 10.91
N VAL A 155 0.39 14.21 11.07
CA VAL A 155 -0.20 13.08 10.34
C VAL A 155 -1.32 13.56 9.44
N GLU A 156 -1.44 12.97 8.25
CA GLU A 156 -2.57 13.24 7.36
C GLU A 156 -3.89 12.88 8.07
N PRO A 157 -4.91 13.76 8.07
CA PRO A 157 -6.16 13.53 8.80
C PRO A 157 -6.85 12.20 8.47
N ASN A 158 -6.72 11.72 7.23
CA ASN A 158 -7.29 10.45 6.79
C ASN A 158 -6.66 9.24 7.50
N VAL A 159 -5.38 9.32 7.87
CA VAL A 159 -4.67 8.27 8.60
C VAL A 159 -5.16 8.22 10.05
N ALA A 160 -5.25 9.37 10.72
CA ALA A 160 -5.79 9.45 12.08
C ALA A 160 -7.24 8.92 12.13
N LEU A 161 -8.08 9.32 11.16
CA LEU A 161 -9.44 8.80 11.02
C LEU A 161 -9.48 7.27 10.81
N ALA A 162 -8.58 6.74 10.00
CA ALA A 162 -8.50 5.30 9.75
C ALA A 162 -8.04 4.53 11.01
N TRP A 163 -7.17 5.13 11.82
CA TRP A 163 -6.74 4.60 13.11
C TRP A 163 -7.90 4.51 14.10
N PHE A 164 -8.65 5.57 14.33
CA PHE A 164 -9.80 5.52 15.25
C PHE A 164 -10.88 4.53 14.78
N LYS A 165 -11.12 4.45 13.46
CA LYS A 165 -12.01 3.42 12.89
C LYS A 165 -11.50 2.00 13.15
N HIS A 166 -10.20 1.79 13.11
CA HIS A 166 -9.59 0.50 13.43
C HIS A 166 -9.83 0.15 14.91
N LEU A 167 -9.48 1.05 15.84
CA LEU A 167 -9.71 0.86 17.28
C LEU A 167 -11.18 0.53 17.58
N TRP A 168 -12.11 1.26 16.98
CA TRP A 168 -13.54 1.00 17.11
C TRP A 168 -13.93 -0.42 16.70
N THR A 169 -13.41 -0.90 15.56
CA THR A 169 -13.73 -2.25 15.06
C THR A 169 -13.08 -3.38 15.85
N VAL A 170 -11.93 -3.13 16.49
CA VAL A 170 -11.24 -4.11 17.34
C VAL A 170 -11.94 -4.28 18.68
N GLY A 171 -12.72 -3.29 19.11
CA GLY A 171 -13.50 -3.32 20.35
C GLY A 171 -13.08 -2.27 21.38
N GLU A 172 -12.00 -1.51 21.11
CA GLU A 172 -11.50 -0.43 21.96
C GLU A 172 -12.33 0.86 21.76
N LYS A 173 -13.65 0.75 21.93
CA LYS A 173 -14.62 1.80 21.59
C LYS A 173 -14.44 3.08 22.40
N GLU A 174 -14.13 2.95 23.70
CA GLU A 174 -13.91 4.11 24.57
C GLU A 174 -12.69 4.93 24.13
N GLN A 175 -11.57 4.26 23.84
CA GLN A 175 -10.36 4.92 23.34
C GLN A 175 -10.59 5.54 21.97
N ALA A 176 -11.27 4.82 21.07
CA ALA A 176 -11.62 5.31 19.75
C ALA A 176 -12.49 6.58 19.83
N LEU A 177 -13.52 6.58 20.67
CA LEU A 177 -14.43 7.70 20.83
C LEU A 177 -13.73 8.91 21.47
N ALA A 178 -13.02 8.70 22.58
CA ALA A 178 -12.29 9.76 23.28
C ALA A 178 -11.21 10.38 22.38
N GLY A 179 -10.44 9.55 21.68
CA GLY A 179 -9.42 10.00 20.73
C GLY A 179 -10.02 10.79 19.56
N MET A 180 -11.12 10.29 18.98
CA MET A 180 -11.81 10.94 17.86
C MET A 180 -12.45 12.29 18.25
N GLN A 181 -13.03 12.38 19.45
CA GLN A 181 -13.55 13.64 19.99
C GLN A 181 -12.42 14.66 20.21
N SER A 182 -11.31 14.20 20.79
CA SER A 182 -10.14 15.05 21.04
C SER A 182 -9.52 15.54 19.74
N PHE A 183 -9.41 14.66 18.74
CA PHE A 183 -8.94 14.99 17.39
C PHE A 183 -9.87 16.00 16.69
N ALA A 184 -11.19 15.86 16.83
CA ALA A 184 -12.15 16.81 16.28
C ALA A 184 -12.02 18.20 16.93
N ARG A 185 -11.81 18.26 18.25
CA ARG A 185 -11.62 19.52 19.00
C ARG A 185 -10.28 20.19 18.71
N ALA A 186 -9.21 19.41 18.57
CA ALA A 186 -7.85 19.91 18.31
C ALA A 186 -7.66 20.54 16.92
N GLY A 187 -8.64 20.39 16.03
CA GLY A 187 -8.58 20.87 14.65
C GLY A 187 -8.30 19.73 13.68
N CYS A 188 -9.36 19.04 13.27
CA CYS A 188 -9.31 17.89 12.36
C CYS A 188 -9.02 18.31 10.90
N GLY A 189 -7.82 18.84 10.64
CA GLY A 189 -7.32 19.14 9.29
C GLY A 189 -8.31 19.89 8.39
N ASN A 190 -8.52 19.38 7.18
CA ASN A 190 -9.41 19.99 6.18
C ASN A 190 -10.91 19.78 6.48
N ASN A 191 -11.78 20.59 5.86
CA ASN A 191 -13.23 20.56 6.06
C ASN A 191 -13.86 19.18 5.78
N GLN A 192 -13.30 18.41 4.83
CA GLN A 192 -13.77 17.08 4.49
C GLN A 192 -13.47 16.07 5.62
N ALA A 193 -12.27 16.10 6.19
CA ALA A 193 -11.90 15.27 7.33
C ALA A 193 -12.77 15.62 8.55
N LYS A 194 -13.01 16.91 8.79
CA LYS A 194 -13.92 17.38 9.85
C LYS A 194 -15.35 16.85 9.69
N ALA A 195 -15.94 16.98 8.51
CA ALA A 195 -17.28 16.44 8.24
C ALA A 195 -17.35 14.92 8.48
N ARG A 196 -16.33 14.17 8.01
CA ARG A 196 -16.23 12.73 8.24
C ARG A 196 -16.04 12.39 9.72
N CYS A 197 -15.35 13.23 10.50
CA CYS A 197 -15.20 13.05 11.93
C CYS A 197 -16.56 13.13 12.62
N HIS A 198 -17.28 14.22 12.41
CA HIS A 198 -18.57 14.45 13.06
C HIS A 198 -19.62 13.42 12.67
N LEU A 199 -19.65 13.01 11.40
CA LEU A 199 -20.54 11.95 10.94
C LEU A 199 -20.29 10.63 11.68
N ARG A 200 -19.02 10.22 11.84
CA ARG A 200 -18.68 8.99 12.55
C ARG A 200 -18.92 9.07 14.06
N LEU A 201 -18.66 10.23 14.67
CA LEU A 201 -19.00 10.46 16.06
C LEU A 201 -20.52 10.32 16.29
N GLY A 202 -21.34 10.81 15.36
CA GLY A 202 -22.78 10.61 15.40
C GLY A 202 -23.18 9.13 15.35
N GLU A 203 -22.61 8.36 14.42
CA GLU A 203 -22.87 6.91 14.29
C GLU A 203 -22.35 6.05 15.47
N TRP A 204 -21.44 6.57 16.29
CA TRP A 204 -20.83 5.82 17.40
C TRP A 204 -21.51 6.09 18.75
N VAL A 205 -22.17 7.24 18.87
CA VAL A 205 -22.81 7.70 20.11
C VAL A 205 -24.28 7.29 20.18
N TRP A 206 -24.91 7.04 19.03
CA TRP A 206 -26.29 6.59 18.87
C TRP A 206 -26.36 5.16 18.31
#